data_AF-A0A918TZ56-F1
#
_entry.id   AF-A0A918TZ56-F1
#
_cell.length_a   1.000
_cell.length_b   1.000
_cell.length_c   1.000
_cell.angle_alpha   90.00
_cell.angle_beta   90.00
_cell.angle_gamma   90.00
#
_symmetry.space_group_name_H-M   'P 1'
#
loop_
_entity.id
_entity.type
_entity.pdbx_description
1 polymer ?
#
loop_
_entity_poly.entity_id
_entity_poly.type
_entity_poly.pdbx_seq_one_letter_code
_entity_poly.pdbx_strand_id
1 'polypeptide(L)'
;MTVKIIAPKLGGVVLADGSHLAADEKIDGAPSVLFDGVALVLSEDGAKLLTGEKAALDFVSDAYAHCKAIGHTKEALALLDKAGAQQDAFFVGLEKRVDDLISKLSTREWAREVKVKLPV
;
A
#
# COMPACT_ATOMS: atom_id res chain seq x y z
N MET A 1 11.61 13.64 -1.72
CA MET A 1 10.64 12.56 -1.45
C MET A 1 9.96 12.89 -0.13
N THR A 2 8.63 12.89 -0.11
CA THR A 2 7.84 13.14 1.11
C THR A 2 7.04 11.87 1.42
N VAL A 3 6.95 11.51 2.69
CA VAL A 3 6.21 10.32 3.16
C VAL A 3 5.08 10.77 4.07
N LYS A 4 3.97 10.03 4.02
CA LYS A 4 2.83 10.18 4.91
C LYS A 4 2.53 8.84 5.57
N ILE A 5 2.41 8.83 6.89
CA ILE A 5 2.04 7.65 7.67
C ILE A 5 0.51 7.55 7.70
N ILE A 6 -0.01 6.49 7.09
CA ILE A 6 -1.45 6.22 7.01
C ILE A 6 -1.79 5.11 8.01
N ALA A 7 -2.77 5.35 8.87
CA ALA A 7 -3.23 4.38 9.86
C ALA A 7 -4.76 4.28 9.93
N PRO A 8 -5.32 3.25 10.58
CA PRO A 8 -6.77 3.14 10.81
C PRO A 8 -7.36 4.31 11.63
N LYS A 9 -6.53 5.00 12.42
CA LYS A 9 -6.92 6.12 13.28
C LYS A 9 -5.82 7.19 13.30
N LEU A 10 -6.22 8.47 13.42
CA LEU A 10 -5.29 9.60 13.55
C LEU A 10 -4.38 9.52 14.78
N GLY A 11 -4.82 8.77 15.80
CA GLY A 11 -4.04 8.52 17.01
C GLY A 11 -2.71 7.80 16.73
N GLY A 12 -2.50 7.21 15.55
CA GLY A 12 -1.27 6.49 15.23
C GLY A 12 -1.32 5.01 15.65
N VAL A 13 -0.13 4.41 15.75
CA VAL A 13 0.06 3.00 16.13
C VAL A 13 1.23 2.84 17.09
N VAL A 14 1.20 1.80 17.92
CA VAL A 14 2.34 1.38 18.73
C VAL A 14 3.15 0.37 17.93
N LEU A 15 4.45 0.62 17.79
CA LEU A 15 5.39 -0.24 17.08
C LEU A 15 5.87 -1.39 17.98
N ALA A 16 6.54 -2.37 17.37
CA ALA A 16 7.02 -3.56 18.07
C ALA A 16 8.05 -3.26 19.18
N ASP A 17 8.78 -2.15 19.07
CA ASP A 17 9.73 -1.67 20.09
C ASP A 17 9.05 -0.89 21.24
N GLY A 18 7.72 -0.79 21.21
CA GLY A 18 6.92 -0.06 22.19
C GLY A 18 6.85 1.45 21.93
N SER A 19 7.56 1.97 20.92
CA SER A 19 7.47 3.37 20.55
C SER A 19 6.14 3.67 19.85
N HIS A 20 5.72 4.93 19.92
CA HIS A 20 4.50 5.41 19.29
C HIS A 20 4.80 6.13 17.98
N LEU A 21 4.19 5.67 16.88
CA LEU A 21 4.27 6.33 15.58
C LEU A 21 2.95 7.06 15.30
N ALA A 22 3.03 8.40 15.24
CA ALA A 22 1.88 9.23 14.87
C ALA A 22 1.47 8.98 13.41
N ALA A 23 0.16 8.98 13.16
CA ALA A 23 -0.37 8.98 11.80
C ALA A 23 -0.45 10.41 11.27
N ASP A 24 -0.03 10.62 10.03
CA ASP A 24 -0.32 11.85 9.31
C ASP A 24 -1.78 11.89 8.87
N GLU A 25 -2.33 10.75 8.45
CA GLU A 25 -3.67 10.65 7.89
C GLU A 25 -4.37 9.35 8.32
N LYS A 26 -5.70 9.38 8.28
CA LYS A 26 -6.52 8.19 8.44
C LYS A 26 -6.75 7.53 7.08
N ILE A 27 -6.78 6.20 7.03
CA ILE A 27 -6.88 5.45 5.76
C ILE A 27 -8.16 5.74 4.95
N ASP A 28 -9.26 6.12 5.60
CA ASP A 28 -10.50 6.53 4.93
C ASP A 28 -10.59 8.05 4.66
N GLY A 29 -9.59 8.83 5.09
CA GLY A 29 -9.42 10.26 4.78
C GLY A 29 -8.36 10.53 3.70
N ALA A 30 -7.45 9.60 3.48
CA ALA A 30 -6.36 9.71 2.51
C ALA A 30 -6.40 8.56 1.50
N PRO A 31 -7.28 8.61 0.48
CA PRO A 31 -7.36 7.59 -0.53
C PRO A 31 -6.06 7.51 -1.34
N SER A 32 -5.78 6.35 -1.92
CA SER A 32 -4.49 6.06 -2.55
C SER A 32 -4.14 7.05 -3.67
N VAL A 33 -5.13 7.68 -4.33
CA VAL A 33 -4.98 8.66 -5.41
C VAL A 33 -4.07 9.84 -5.05
N LEU A 34 -3.98 10.21 -3.76
CA LEU A 34 -3.14 11.32 -3.29
C LEU A 34 -1.64 11.03 -3.35
N PHE A 35 -1.25 9.76 -3.56
CA PHE A 35 0.14 9.32 -3.48
C PHE A 35 0.66 8.81 -4.82
N ASP A 36 1.95 9.00 -5.07
CA ASP A 36 2.60 8.50 -6.28
C ASP A 36 2.88 6.99 -6.25
N GLY A 37 3.03 6.42 -5.07
CA GLY A 37 3.23 5.01 -4.78
C GLY A 37 2.88 4.74 -3.32
N VAL A 38 2.77 3.46 -2.93
CA VAL A 38 2.36 3.07 -1.58
C VAL A 38 3.29 2.01 -1.00
N ALA A 39 3.39 1.96 0.33
CA ALA A 39 4.15 0.95 1.05
C ALA A 39 3.29 0.32 2.14
N LEU A 40 3.07 -0.99 2.05
CA LEU A 40 2.31 -1.78 3.02
C LEU A 40 3.27 -2.38 4.05
N VAL A 41 3.56 -1.59 5.09
CA VAL A 41 4.45 -1.96 6.18
C VAL A 41 3.62 -2.49 7.34
N LEU A 42 3.31 -3.78 7.32
CA LEU A 42 2.34 -4.40 8.22
C LEU A 42 3.00 -5.52 9.03
N SER A 43 2.58 -5.67 10.29
CA SER A 43 2.77 -6.91 11.03
C SER A 43 1.74 -7.95 10.59
N GLU A 44 1.91 -9.20 11.00
CA GLU A 44 0.95 -10.27 10.71
C GLU A 44 -0.45 -9.92 11.26
N ASP A 45 -0.51 -9.43 12.50
CA ASP A 45 -1.77 -9.00 13.12
C ASP A 45 -2.36 -7.76 12.46
N GLY A 46 -1.51 -6.80 12.07
CA GLY A 46 -1.93 -5.62 11.32
C GLY A 46 -2.53 -5.98 9.96
N ALA A 47 -1.92 -6.93 9.24
CA ALA A 47 -2.44 -7.44 7.98
C ALA A 47 -3.78 -8.16 8.15
N LYS A 48 -3.91 -9.02 9.18
CA LYS A 48 -5.19 -9.70 9.50
C LYS A 48 -6.30 -8.68 9.80
N LEU A 49 -6.00 -7.65 10.59
CA LEU A 49 -6.95 -6.59 10.91
C LEU A 49 -7.38 -5.82 9.65
N LEU A 50 -6.42 -5.34 8.86
CA LEU A 50 -6.69 -4.53 7.67
C LEU A 50 -7.38 -5.32 6.56
N THR A 51 -7.21 -6.64 6.52
CA THR A 51 -7.96 -7.54 5.63
C THR A 51 -9.47 -7.47 5.90
N GLY A 52 -9.90 -7.05 7.10
CA GLY A 52 -11.30 -6.79 7.43
C GLY A 52 -11.78 -5.36 7.17
N GLU A 53 -10.90 -4.43 6.83
CA GLU A 53 -11.19 -3.01 6.69
C GLU A 53 -11.42 -2.64 5.22
N LYS A 54 -12.62 -2.13 4.90
CA LYS A 54 -12.98 -1.82 3.51
C LYS A 54 -12.11 -0.71 2.92
N ALA A 55 -11.83 0.33 3.71
CA ALA A 55 -10.98 1.43 3.26
C ALA A 55 -9.55 0.95 2.92
N ALA A 56 -9.03 -0.05 3.63
CA ALA A 56 -7.73 -0.64 3.34
C ALA A 56 -7.73 -1.46 2.04
N LEU A 57 -8.79 -2.25 1.82
CA LEU A 57 -8.97 -3.00 0.58
C LEU A 57 -9.08 -2.05 -0.63
N ASP A 58 -9.84 -0.98 -0.50
CA ASP A 58 -9.99 0.04 -1.56
C ASP A 58 -8.69 0.78 -1.82
N PHE A 59 -7.98 1.17 -0.76
CA PHE A 59 -6.68 1.83 -0.88
C PHE A 59 -5.69 0.99 -1.71
N VAL A 60 -5.60 -0.31 -1.44
CA VAL A 60 -4.72 -1.25 -2.16
C VAL A 60 -5.22 -1.50 -3.57
N SER A 61 -6.51 -1.79 -3.73
CA SER A 61 -7.14 -2.05 -5.04
C SER A 61 -6.95 -0.86 -5.98
N ASP A 62 -7.21 0.36 -5.50
CA ASP A 62 -7.03 1.59 -6.28
C ASP A 62 -5.55 1.85 -6.59
N ALA A 63 -4.62 1.58 -5.66
CA ALA A 63 -3.20 1.73 -5.95
C ALA A 63 -2.76 0.80 -7.08
N TYR A 64 -3.27 -0.44 -7.08
CA TYR A 64 -3.02 -1.41 -8.14
C TYR A 64 -3.67 -0.99 -9.47
N ALA A 65 -4.96 -0.63 -9.45
CA ALA A 65 -5.72 -0.23 -10.63
C ALA A 65 -5.22 1.08 -11.26
N HIS A 66 -4.61 1.95 -10.46
CA HIS A 66 -3.92 3.15 -10.91
C HIS A 66 -2.44 2.90 -11.25
N CYS A 67 -2.05 1.65 -11.44
CA CYS A 67 -0.74 1.24 -11.94
C CYS A 67 0.44 1.73 -11.08
N LYS A 68 0.22 1.95 -9.77
CA LYS A 68 1.23 2.52 -8.88
C LYS A 68 2.26 1.46 -8.46
N ALA A 69 3.44 1.92 -8.06
CA ALA A 69 4.41 1.08 -7.37
C ALA A 69 3.90 0.76 -5.96
N ILE A 70 3.98 -0.52 -5.59
CA ILE A 70 3.49 -1.05 -4.31
C ILE A 70 4.64 -1.74 -3.59
N GLY A 71 5.21 -1.07 -2.61
CA GLY A 71 6.09 -1.71 -1.64
C GLY A 71 5.28 -2.53 -0.66
N HIS A 72 5.78 -3.68 -0.24
CA HIS A 72 5.11 -4.46 0.80
C HIS A 72 6.08 -5.26 1.67
N THR A 73 5.63 -5.52 2.89
CA THR A 73 6.15 -6.57 3.78
C THR A 73 5.60 -7.92 3.37
N LYS A 74 6.22 -9.03 3.79
CA LYS A 74 5.71 -10.39 3.50
C LYS A 74 4.34 -10.63 4.14
N GLU A 75 4.07 -10.00 5.28
CA GLU A 75 2.82 -10.12 6.03
C GLU A 75 1.63 -9.50 5.29
N ALA A 76 1.88 -8.49 4.46
CA ALA A 76 0.84 -7.79 3.69
C ALA A 76 0.26 -8.60 2.52
N LEU A 77 0.81 -9.78 2.21
CA LEU A 77 0.37 -10.61 1.07
C LEU A 77 -1.13 -10.97 1.16
N ALA A 78 -1.65 -11.26 2.34
CA ALA A 78 -3.07 -11.58 2.52
C ALA A 78 -3.99 -10.40 2.19
N LEU A 79 -3.56 -9.17 2.50
CA LEU A 79 -4.29 -7.96 2.15
C LEU A 79 -4.25 -7.69 0.65
N LEU A 80 -3.08 -7.88 0.01
CA LEU A 80 -2.91 -7.74 -1.44
C LEU A 80 -3.82 -8.71 -2.20
N ASP A 81 -3.82 -9.98 -1.81
CA ASP A 81 -4.65 -11.02 -2.43
C ASP A 81 -6.14 -10.68 -2.30
N LYS A 82 -6.60 -10.33 -1.09
CA LYS A 82 -8.00 -9.98 -0.87
C LYS A 82 -8.43 -8.69 -1.59
N ALA A 83 -7.51 -7.76 -1.81
CA ALA A 83 -7.76 -6.55 -2.60
C ALA A 83 -7.75 -6.80 -4.11
N GLY A 84 -7.47 -8.03 -4.58
CA GLY A 84 -7.37 -8.36 -6.00
C GLY A 84 -6.11 -7.80 -6.67
N ALA A 85 -5.09 -7.46 -5.89
CA ALA A 85 -3.85 -6.87 -6.37
C ALA A 85 -2.82 -7.96 -6.70
N GLN A 86 -2.85 -8.44 -7.94
CA GLN A 86 -1.94 -9.49 -8.41
C GLN A 86 -0.51 -8.94 -8.59
N GLN A 87 0.47 -9.63 -8.02
CA GLN A 87 1.86 -9.18 -8.07
C GLN A 87 2.47 -9.22 -9.47
N ASP A 88 3.31 -8.22 -9.77
CA ASP A 88 4.13 -8.09 -10.99
C ASP A 88 5.42 -7.30 -10.68
N ALA A 89 6.13 -6.84 -11.71
CA ALA A 89 7.41 -6.14 -11.59
C ALA A 89 7.36 -4.81 -10.81
N PHE A 90 6.17 -4.23 -10.58
CA PHE A 90 5.99 -2.99 -9.79
C PHE A 90 5.65 -3.25 -8.32
N PHE A 91 5.61 -4.51 -7.90
CA PHE A 91 5.60 -4.87 -6.48
C PHE A 91 7.02 -5.02 -5.96
N VAL A 92 7.33 -4.38 -4.84
CA VAL A 92 8.67 -4.36 -4.25
C VAL A 92 8.63 -4.89 -2.82
N GLY A 93 9.32 -6.00 -2.57
CA GLY A 93 9.54 -6.50 -1.22
C GLY A 93 10.44 -5.56 -0.41
N LEU A 94 9.92 -4.95 0.64
CA LEU A 94 10.61 -3.92 1.41
C LEU A 94 11.77 -4.45 2.27
N GLU A 95 11.81 -5.75 2.52
CA GLU A 95 12.83 -6.43 3.33
C GLU A 95 14.23 -6.45 2.68
N LYS A 96 14.35 -6.08 1.40
CA LYS A 96 15.63 -6.12 0.67
C LYS A 96 16.03 -4.81 0.00
N ARG A 97 15.09 -4.04 -0.55
CA ARG A 97 15.42 -2.95 -1.51
C ARG A 97 14.38 -1.82 -1.51
N VAL A 98 14.46 -0.90 -0.55
CA VAL A 98 13.60 0.31 -0.56
C VAL A 98 13.87 1.21 -1.77
N ASP A 99 15.12 1.27 -2.24
CA ASP A 99 15.52 2.09 -3.40
C ASP A 99 14.80 1.67 -4.70
N ASP A 100 14.49 0.39 -4.83
CA ASP A 100 13.75 -0.14 -5.99
C ASP A 100 12.30 0.36 -5.99
N LEU A 101 11.71 0.67 -4.82
CA LEU A 101 10.41 1.34 -4.73
C LEU A 101 10.55 2.82 -5.07
N ILE A 102 11.55 3.50 -4.49
CA ILE A 102 11.78 4.93 -4.67
C ILE A 102 12.00 5.28 -6.14
N SER A 103 12.79 4.47 -6.85
CA SER A 103 13.04 4.63 -8.29
C SER A 103 11.80 4.50 -9.17
N LYS A 104 10.72 3.87 -8.68
CA LYS A 104 9.44 3.70 -9.40
C LYS A 104 8.39 4.75 -9.00
N LEU A 105 8.65 5.59 -8.01
CA LEU A 105 7.70 6.65 -7.63
C LEU A 105 7.45 7.60 -8.80
N SER A 106 6.20 8.06 -8.90
CA SER A 106 5.69 8.93 -9.98
C SER A 106 5.76 8.31 -11.39
N THR A 107 6.12 7.02 -11.49
CA THR A 107 5.98 6.22 -12.71
C THR A 107 4.81 5.23 -12.55
N ARG A 108 4.54 4.46 -13.62
CA ARG A 108 3.37 3.56 -13.69
C ARG A 108 3.70 2.27 -14.43
N GLU A 109 3.13 1.16 -13.96
CA GLU A 109 3.13 -0.13 -14.65
C GLU A 109 1.96 -0.20 -15.63
N TRP A 110 2.14 0.39 -16.81
CA TRP A 110 1.06 0.48 -17.81
C TRP A 110 0.60 -0.88 -18.32
N ALA A 111 1.37 -1.96 -18.16
CA ALA A 111 0.90 -3.30 -18.51
C ALA A 111 -0.27 -3.78 -17.62
N ARG A 112 -0.54 -3.13 -16.48
CA ARG A 112 -1.74 -3.36 -15.67
C ARG A 112 -2.99 -2.72 -16.25
N GLU A 113 -2.85 -1.62 -17.01
CA GLU A 113 -4.00 -0.84 -17.48
C GLU A 113 -4.98 -1.71 -18.26
N VAL A 114 -4.46 -2.54 -19.17
CA VAL A 114 -5.26 -3.48 -19.97
C VAL A 114 -5.99 -4.56 -19.14
N LYS A 115 -5.57 -4.80 -17.89
CA LYS A 115 -6.19 -5.77 -16.99
C LYS A 115 -7.29 -5.14 -16.11
N VAL A 116 -7.26 -3.83 -15.94
CA VAL A 116 -8.07 -3.11 -14.94
C VAL A 116 -8.96 -2.01 -15.56
N LYS A 117 -8.78 -1.70 -16.84
CA LYS A 117 -9.58 -0.72 -17.59
C LYS A 117 -10.24 -1.38 -18.80
N LEU A 118 -11.33 -0.77 -19.25
CA LEU A 118 -12.01 -1.18 -20.47
C LEU A 118 -11.11 -0.87 -21.68
N PRO A 119 -11.09 -1.72 -22.71
CA PRO A 119 -10.49 -1.36 -23.98
C PRO A 119 -11.33 -0.25 -24.61
N VAL A 120 -10.73 0.93 -24.82
CA VAL A 120 -11.32 2.05 -25.56
C VAL A 120 -10.48 2.37 -26.78
#